data_AF-A0A972KZN0-F1
#
_entry.id   AF-A0A972KZN0-F1
#
_cell.length_a   1.000
_cell.length_b   1.000
_cell.length_c   1.000
_cell.angle_alpha   90.00
_cell.angle_beta   90.00
_cell.angle_gamma   90.00
#
_symmetry.space_group_name_H-M   'P 1'
#
loop_
_entity.id
_entity.type
_entity.pdbx_description
1 polymer ?
#
loop_
_entity_poly.entity_id
_entity_poly.type
_entity_poly.pdbx_seq_one_letter_code
_entity_poly.pdbx_strand_id
1 'polypeptide(L)'
;MSNNSSGGFAFIAGLAIGAVAGAIAGLLYAPDSGEETRRKLQDKSKDLTEDLQDKFDDFKETVTDALENVKAKVEEVKSKDAKKA
;
A
#
# COMPACT_ATOMS: atom_id res chain seq x y z
N MET A 1 18.00 27.80 9.88
CA MET A 1 18.25 26.35 9.72
C MET A 1 16.92 25.68 9.43
N SER A 2 16.76 25.07 8.24
CA SER A 2 15.54 24.37 7.83
C SER A 2 15.67 22.88 8.18
N ASN A 3 14.70 22.34 8.91
CA ASN A 3 14.66 20.98 9.46
C ASN A 3 13.79 20.07 8.58
N ASN A 4 14.30 19.61 7.44
CA ASN A 4 13.52 18.81 6.49
C ASN A 4 13.47 17.31 6.85
N SER A 5 12.81 16.96 7.96
CA SER A 5 12.40 15.56 8.27
C SER A 5 11.03 15.19 7.65
N SER A 6 10.53 16.00 6.71
CA SER A 6 9.13 16.04 6.26
C SER A 6 8.83 15.17 5.02
N GLY A 7 9.84 14.64 4.34
CA GLY A 7 9.69 13.99 3.03
C GLY A 7 8.86 12.71 3.05
N GLY A 8 9.11 11.83 4.03
CA GLY A 8 8.38 10.56 4.15
C GLY A 8 6.92 10.75 4.56
N PHE A 9 6.65 11.65 5.50
CA PHE A 9 5.29 11.96 5.94
C PHE A 9 4.47 12.61 4.82
N ALA A 10 5.06 13.54 4.06
CA ALA A 10 4.40 14.17 2.91
C ALA A 10 4.08 13.15 1.80
N PHE A 11 4.96 12.17 1.57
CA PHE A 11 4.72 11.11 0.59
C PHE A 11 3.54 10.19 1.00
N ILE A 12 3.53 9.71 2.25
CA ILE A 12 2.43 8.87 2.77
C ILE A 12 1.11 9.64 2.74
N ALA A 13 1.11 10.91 3.15
CA ALA A 13 -0.07 11.76 3.10
C ALA A 13 -0.58 11.96 1.66
N GLY A 14 0.32 12.19 0.71
CA GLY A 14 -0.02 12.31 -0.71
C GLY A 14 -0.60 11.01 -1.28
N LEU A 15 -0.03 9.86 -0.93
CA LEU A 15 -0.54 8.55 -1.34
C LEU A 15 -1.95 8.32 -0.78
N ALA A 16 -2.18 8.58 0.50
CA ALA A 16 -3.49 8.39 1.13
C ALA A 16 -4.58 9.26 0.44
N ILE A 17 -4.28 10.54 0.20
CA ILE A 17 -5.20 11.45 -0.50
C ILE A 17 -5.44 10.97 -1.94
N GLY A 18 -4.38 10.57 -2.65
CA GLY A 18 -4.46 10.06 -4.01
C GLY A 18 -5.27 8.76 -4.11
N ALA A 19 -5.15 7.86 -3.13
CA ALA A 19 -5.89 6.61 -3.09
C ALA A 19 -7.39 6.86 -2.90
N VAL A 20 -7.78 7.74 -1.97
CA VAL A 20 -9.19 8.11 -1.76
C VAL A 20 -9.77 8.78 -2.99
N ALA A 21 -9.06 9.78 -3.55
CA ALA A 21 -9.50 10.47 -4.75
C ALA A 21 -9.60 9.53 -5.96
N GLY A 22 -8.63 8.63 -6.12
CA GLY A 22 -8.59 7.62 -7.18
C GLY A 22 -9.70 6.58 -7.04
N ALA A 23 -10.03 6.15 -5.81
CA ALA A 23 -11.14 5.23 -5.57
C ALA A 23 -12.49 5.86 -5.92
N ILE A 24 -12.72 7.12 -5.50
CA ILE A 24 -13.94 7.85 -5.86
C ILE A 24 -14.01 8.03 -7.38
N ALA A 25 -12.92 8.49 -8.00
CA ALA A 25 -12.87 8.68 -9.44
C ALA A 25 -13.06 7.36 -10.21
N GLY A 26 -12.47 6.26 -9.76
CA GLY A 26 -12.62 4.93 -10.35
C GLY A 26 -14.04 4.39 -10.24
N LEU A 27 -14.68 4.54 -9.07
CA LEU A 27 -16.09 4.17 -8.87
C LEU A 27 -17.04 5.03 -9.72
N LEU A 28 -16.74 6.32 -9.90
CA LEU A 28 -17.53 7.19 -10.78
C LEU A 28 -17.31 6.89 -12.26
N TYR A 29 -16.10 6.51 -12.64
CA TYR A 29 -15.75 6.21 -14.03
C TYR A 29 -16.28 4.84 -14.49
N ALA A 30 -16.23 3.85 -13.61
CA ALA A 30 -16.74 2.50 -13.86
C ALA A 30 -17.65 2.05 -12.69
N PRO A 31 -18.89 2.55 -12.63
CA PRO A 31 -19.85 2.07 -11.66
C PRO A 31 -20.33 0.67 -12.09
N ASP A 32 -20.01 -0.34 -11.28
CA ASP A 32 -20.68 -1.64 -11.38
C ASP A 32 -22.17 -1.46 -11.08
N SER A 33 -23.04 -2.20 -11.78
CA SER A 33 -24.46 -2.20 -11.43
C SER A 33 -24.66 -2.79 -10.03
N GLY A 34 -25.60 -2.24 -9.25
CA GLY A 34 -25.86 -2.73 -7.89
C GLY A 34 -26.26 -4.20 -7.85
N GLU A 35 -26.89 -4.70 -8.92
CA GLU A 35 -27.23 -6.12 -9.09
C GLU A 35 -25.98 -6.98 -9.33
N GLU A 36 -25.06 -6.54 -10.19
CA GLU A 36 -23.75 -7.21 -10.34
C GLU A 36 -22.93 -7.19 -9.06
N THR A 37 -22.90 -6.08 -8.34
CA THR A 37 -22.16 -5.98 -7.07
C THR A 37 -22.71 -6.97 -6.05
N ARG A 38 -24.04 -7.07 -5.94
CA ARG A 38 -24.70 -8.00 -5.03
C ARG A 38 -24.47 -9.45 -5.43
N ARG A 39 -24.52 -9.75 -6.73
CA ARG A 39 -24.29 -11.08 -7.28
C ARG A 39 -22.83 -11.50 -7.17
N LYS A 40 -21.87 -10.62 -7.50
CA LYS A 40 -20.43 -10.80 -7.26
C LYS A 40 -20.18 -11.04 -5.76
N LEU A 41 -20.83 -10.31 -4.87
CA LEU A 41 -20.67 -10.53 -3.44
C LEU A 41 -21.24 -11.88 -2.99
N GLN A 42 -22.35 -12.34 -3.55
CA GLN A 42 -22.91 -13.64 -3.20
C GLN A 42 -22.10 -14.81 -3.76
N ASP A 43 -21.73 -14.74 -5.04
CA ASP A 43 -21.06 -15.85 -5.75
C ASP A 43 -19.56 -15.88 -5.48
N LYS A 44 -18.91 -14.71 -5.36
CA LYS A 44 -17.45 -14.62 -5.22
C LYS A 44 -16.98 -14.51 -3.77
N SER A 45 -17.83 -14.29 -2.77
CA SER A 45 -17.32 -14.11 -1.38
C SER A 45 -16.52 -15.30 -0.86
N LYS A 46 -16.76 -16.52 -1.33
CA LYS A 46 -16.02 -17.71 -0.88
C LYS A 46 -14.73 -17.90 -1.68
N ASP A 47 -14.86 -18.03 -3.00
CA ASP A 47 -13.73 -18.31 -3.90
C ASP A 47 -12.76 -17.13 -4.02
N LEU A 48 -13.28 -15.88 -4.04
CA LEU A 48 -12.43 -14.70 -4.07
C LEU A 48 -11.69 -14.52 -2.75
N THR A 49 -12.26 -14.94 -1.63
CA THR A 49 -11.57 -14.82 -0.34
C THR A 49 -10.39 -15.77 -0.25
N GLU A 50 -10.51 -16.99 -0.79
CA GLU A 50 -9.40 -17.95 -0.86
C GLU A 50 -8.32 -17.46 -1.84
N ASP A 51 -8.67 -17.12 -3.08
CA ASP A 51 -7.72 -16.62 -4.09
C ASP A 51 -7.06 -15.29 -3.67
N LEU A 52 -7.81 -14.42 -2.98
CA LEU A 52 -7.25 -13.18 -2.44
C LEU A 52 -6.36 -13.44 -1.23
N GLN A 53 -6.68 -14.40 -0.35
CA GLN A 53 -5.81 -14.73 0.78
C GLN A 53 -4.45 -15.21 0.28
N ASP A 54 -4.42 -16.15 -0.66
CA ASP A 54 -3.15 -16.67 -1.20
C ASP A 54 -2.32 -15.55 -1.85
N LYS A 55 -2.95 -14.72 -2.69
CA LYS A 55 -2.26 -13.58 -3.33
C LYS A 55 -1.86 -12.49 -2.34
N PHE A 56 -2.65 -12.30 -1.29
CA PHE A 56 -2.38 -11.31 -0.26
C PHE A 56 -1.24 -11.77 0.64
N ASP A 57 -1.16 -13.06 0.95
CA ASP A 57 -0.06 -13.64 1.70
C ASP A 57 1.25 -13.54 0.91
N ASP A 58 1.26 -13.88 -0.39
CA ASP A 58 2.42 -13.67 -1.29
C ASP A 58 2.84 -12.19 -1.36
N PHE A 59 1.85 -11.28 -1.48
CA PHE A 59 2.10 -9.85 -1.51
C PHE A 59 2.66 -9.35 -0.17
N LYS A 60 2.12 -9.84 0.94
CA LYS A 60 2.55 -9.47 2.29
C LYS A 60 3.96 -9.96 2.56
N GLU A 61 4.32 -11.17 2.11
CA GLU A 61 5.69 -11.68 2.19
C GLU A 61 6.64 -10.79 1.37
N THR A 62 6.30 -10.51 0.11
CA THR A 62 7.09 -9.61 -0.75
C THR A 62 7.26 -8.21 -0.17
N VAL A 63 6.20 -7.64 0.42
CA VAL A 63 6.23 -6.33 1.07
C VAL A 63 7.06 -6.39 2.36
N THR A 64 6.94 -7.46 3.14
CA THR A 64 7.74 -7.66 4.35
C THR A 64 9.23 -7.71 4.00
N ASP A 65 9.61 -8.50 3.01
CA ASP A 65 10.99 -8.59 2.51
C ASP A 65 11.51 -7.25 2.01
N ALA A 66 10.70 -6.52 1.23
CA ALA A 66 11.07 -5.19 0.75
C ALA A 66 11.25 -4.20 1.91
N LEU A 67 10.37 -4.24 2.91
CA LEU A 67 10.46 -3.40 4.10
C LEU A 67 11.69 -3.74 4.94
N GLU A 68 12.02 -5.02 5.12
CA GLU A 68 13.22 -5.44 5.83
C GLU A 68 14.49 -5.00 5.11
N ASN A 69 14.56 -5.13 3.78
CA ASN A 69 15.68 -4.63 2.98
C ASN A 69 15.83 -3.12 3.06
N VAL A 70 14.71 -2.38 3.02
CA VAL A 70 14.71 -0.92 3.20
C VAL A 70 15.17 -0.57 4.61
N LYS A 71 14.66 -1.25 5.64
CA LYS A 71 15.03 -1.01 7.03
C LYS A 71 16.53 -1.29 7.26
N ALA A 72 17.06 -2.38 6.73
CA ALA A 72 18.47 -2.72 6.78
C ALA A 72 19.35 -1.67 6.08
N LYS A 73 18.97 -1.21 4.88
CA LYS A 73 19.66 -0.12 4.18
C LYS A 73 19.59 1.20 4.96
N VAL A 74 18.44 1.51 5.56
CA VAL A 74 18.27 2.72 6.37
C VAL A 74 19.15 2.66 7.62
N GLU A 75 19.23 1.52 8.30
CA GLU A 75 20.14 1.33 9.44
C GLU A 75 21.61 1.39 9.03
N GLU A 76 21.99 0.80 7.90
CA GLU A 76 23.36 0.85 7.38
C GLU A 76 23.77 2.29 7.00
N VAL A 77 22.89 3.05 6.36
CA VAL A 77 23.09 4.47 6.03
C VAL A 77 23.21 5.29 7.32
N LYS A 78 22.29 5.09 8.27
CA LYS A 78 22.31 5.77 9.58
C LYS A 78 23.60 5.48 10.37
N SER A 79 24.11 4.26 10.27
CA SER A 79 25.36 3.83 10.93
C SER A 79 26.61 4.40 10.27
N LYS A 80 26.63 4.48 8.93
CA LYS A 80 27.75 5.07 8.16
C LYS A 80 27.82 6.58 8.32
N ASP A 81 26.68 7.27 8.39
CA ASP A 81 26.62 8.71 8.64
C ASP A 81 26.98 9.04 10.10
N ALA A 82 26.59 8.22 11.08
CA ALA A 82 26.96 8.39 12.48
C ALA A 82 28.45 8.13 12.79
N LYS A 83 29.16 7.37 11.94
CA LYS A 83 30.61 7.10 12.10
C LYS A 83 31.52 8.09 11.36
N LYS A 84 30.94 8.99 10.55
CA LYS A 84 31.67 10.00 9.76
C LYS A 84 31.54 11.42 10.34
N ALA A 85 30.71 11.61 11.38
CA ALA A 85 30.60 12.85 12.15
C ALA A 85 31.52 12.83 13.38
#